data_AF-A0A3C0GGG2-F1
#
_entry.id   AF-A0A3C0GGG2-F1
#
_cell.length_a   1.000
_cell.length_b   1.000
_cell.length_c   1.000
_cell.angle_alpha   90.00
_cell.angle_beta   90.00
_cell.angle_gamma   90.00
#
_symmetry.space_group_name_H-M   'P 1'
#
loop_
_entity.id
_entity.type
_entity.pdbx_description
1 polymer ?
#
loop_
_entity_poly.entity_id
_entity_poly.type
_entity_poly.pdbx_seq_one_letter_code
_entity_poly.pdbx_strand_id
1 'polypeptide(L)'
;MQLQPIKQSFQVQYDYQLYFTSGLFALENQMFVNLIADYKDFEPVKLLFVLDDGVKHHHPSLIPQIEDYCKAHRQTIKYTDTLVLPG
;
A
#
# COMPACT_ATOMS: atom_id res chain seq x y z
N MET A 1 7.31 -7.51 -56.30
CA MET A 1 6.31 -7.76 -55.24
C MET A 1 6.56 -6.78 -54.11
N GLN A 2 5.58 -5.97 -53.72
CA GLN A 2 5.66 -5.18 -52.49
C GLN A 2 5.08 -6.03 -51.34
N LEU A 3 5.89 -6.28 -50.32
CA LEU A 3 5.44 -6.96 -49.10
C LEU A 3 4.74 -5.94 -48.21
N GLN A 4 3.49 -6.22 -47.82
CA GLN A 4 2.74 -5.40 -46.89
C GLN A 4 3.35 -5.53 -45.48
N PRO A 5 3.52 -4.44 -44.73
CA PRO A 5 4.07 -4.50 -43.38
C PRO A 5 3.09 -5.18 -42.41
N ILE A 6 3.62 -6.02 -41.53
CA ILE A 6 2.84 -6.62 -40.43
C ILE A 6 2.72 -5.57 -39.32
N LYS A 7 1.49 -5.16 -39.00
CA LYS A 7 1.19 -4.22 -37.93
C LYS A 7 0.68 -4.98 -36.71
N GLN A 8 1.30 -4.76 -35.56
CA GLN A 8 0.84 -5.25 -34.26
C GLN A 8 0.53 -4.07 -33.34
N SER A 9 -0.57 -4.17 -32.60
CA SER A 9 -0.96 -3.22 -31.58
C SER A 9 -1.43 -3.98 -30.35
N PHE A 10 -1.08 -3.49 -29.17
CA PHE A 10 -1.63 -3.96 -27.90
C PHE A 10 -2.09 -2.77 -27.07
N GLN A 11 -3.03 -3.02 -26.16
CA GLN A 11 -3.53 -2.05 -25.21
C GLN A 11 -3.42 -2.66 -23.82
N VAL A 12 -2.93 -1.88 -22.87
CA VAL A 12 -2.90 -2.26 -21.46
C VAL A 12 -4.09 -1.59 -20.79
N GLN A 13 -5.08 -2.37 -20.37
CA GLN A 13 -6.13 -1.89 -19.49
C GLN A 13 -5.52 -1.73 -18.09
N TYR A 14 -5.76 -0.58 -17.47
CA TYR A 14 -5.28 -0.27 -16.12
C TYR A 14 -6.43 0.27 -15.28
N ASP A 15 -6.83 -0.52 -14.28
CA ASP A 15 -7.90 -0.17 -13.35
C ASP A 15 -7.29 0.32 -12.03
N TYR A 16 -7.43 1.62 -11.76
CA TYR A 16 -6.94 2.24 -10.53
C TYR A 16 -8.08 2.46 -9.55
N GLN A 17 -8.07 1.74 -8.44
CA GLN A 17 -9.10 1.83 -7.42
C GLN A 17 -8.83 2.98 -6.44
N LEU A 18 -9.84 3.83 -6.25
CA LEU A 18 -9.82 4.93 -5.29
C LEU A 18 -10.67 4.56 -4.06
N TYR A 19 -10.02 4.47 -2.91
CA TYR A 19 -10.66 4.25 -1.62
C TYR A 19 -10.59 5.53 -0.79
N PHE A 20 -11.74 5.98 -0.29
CA PHE A 20 -11.82 7.14 0.62
C PHE A 20 -11.86 6.65 2.06
N THR A 21 -11.04 7.24 2.92
CA THR A 21 -10.98 6.86 4.33
C THR A 21 -10.51 8.01 5.21
N SER A 22 -10.80 7.91 6.51
CA SER A 22 -10.27 8.77 7.55
C SER A 22 -9.59 7.91 8.60
N GLY A 23 -8.39 8.29 9.04
CA GLY A 23 -7.64 7.51 10.03
C GLY A 23 -7.32 6.10 9.53
N LEU A 24 -6.59 6.00 8.41
CA LEU A 24 -6.23 4.71 7.77
C LEU A 24 -5.63 3.70 8.77
N PHE A 25 -4.83 4.18 9.72
CA PHE A 25 -4.16 3.37 10.75
C PHE A 25 -4.85 3.39 12.11
N ALA A 26 -6.10 3.86 12.19
CA ALA A 26 -6.92 3.68 13.38
C ALA A 26 -7.32 2.20 13.51
N LEU A 27 -7.29 1.62 14.72
CA LEU A 27 -7.50 0.18 14.92
C LEU A 27 -8.91 -0.28 14.52
N GLU A 28 -9.89 0.60 14.60
CA GLU A 28 -11.26 0.38 14.13
C GLU A 28 -11.39 0.37 12.60
N ASN A 29 -10.42 0.93 11.87
CA ASN A 29 -10.46 1.04 10.42
C ASN A 29 -9.95 -0.24 9.75
N GLN A 30 -10.88 -1.08 9.29
CA GLN A 30 -10.55 -2.35 8.66
C GLN A 30 -10.21 -2.24 7.16
N MET A 31 -10.31 -1.06 6.55
CA MET A 31 -10.16 -0.92 5.10
C MET A 31 -8.77 -1.39 4.62
N PHE A 32 -7.70 -0.96 5.29
CA PHE A 32 -6.35 -1.30 4.88
C PHE A 32 -6.04 -2.79 5.03
N VAL A 33 -6.34 -3.37 6.20
CA VAL A 33 -6.11 -4.81 6.44
C VAL A 33 -6.93 -5.69 5.49
N ASN A 34 -8.17 -5.32 5.18
CA ASN A 34 -9.00 -6.06 4.23
C ASN A 34 -8.39 -6.03 2.82
N LEU A 35 -7.89 -4.88 2.37
CA LEU A 35 -7.23 -4.76 1.06
C LEU A 35 -5.96 -5.64 0.98
N ILE A 36 -5.19 -5.74 2.06
CA ILE A 36 -4.03 -6.62 2.11
C ILE A 36 -4.43 -8.10 2.18
N ALA A 37 -5.49 -8.45 2.91
CA ALA A 37 -6.03 -9.80 2.96
C ALA A 37 -6.54 -10.27 1.59
N ASP A 38 -7.24 -9.40 0.85
CA ASP A 38 -7.74 -9.68 -0.50
C ASP A 38 -6.58 -9.86 -1.50
N TYR A 39 -5.44 -9.20 -1.27
CA TYR A 39 -4.23 -9.39 -2.05
C TYR A 39 -3.58 -10.76 -1.77
N LYS A 40 -3.57 -11.21 -0.51
CA LYS A 40 -2.97 -12.48 -0.10
C LYS A 40 -3.59 -13.03 1.20
N ASP A 41 -4.18 -14.20 1.11
CA ASP A 41 -5.01 -14.83 2.14
C ASP A 41 -4.28 -15.89 2.99
N PHE A 42 -3.19 -16.49 2.48
CA PHE A 42 -2.53 -17.61 3.17
C PHE A 42 -1.36 -17.24 4.10
N GLU A 43 -0.77 -16.04 3.98
CA GLU A 43 0.31 -15.62 4.87
C GLU A 43 0.39 -14.09 5.05
N PRO A 44 0.91 -13.61 6.20
CA PRO A 44 1.07 -12.19 6.43
C PRO A 44 1.97 -11.51 5.38
N VAL A 45 1.48 -10.42 4.80
CA VAL A 45 2.21 -9.65 3.80
C VAL A 45 3.23 -8.75 4.48
N LYS A 46 4.49 -8.84 4.06
CA LYS A 46 5.55 -7.94 4.53
C LYS A 46 5.36 -6.54 3.93
N LEU A 47 5.24 -5.54 4.77
CA LEU A 47 5.09 -4.14 4.36
C LEU A 47 6.30 -3.31 4.77
N LEU A 48 6.77 -2.50 3.83
CA LEU A 48 7.72 -1.40 4.04
C LEU A 48 6.96 -0.09 3.82
N PHE A 49 6.99 0.78 4.82
CA PHE A 49 6.37 2.10 4.71
C PHE A 49 7.44 3.11 4.29
N VAL A 50 7.18 3.89 3.25
CA VAL A 50 8.04 5.00 2.82
C VAL A 50 7.33 6.28 3.15
N LEU A 51 7.96 7.13 3.97
CA LEU A 51 7.36 8.33 4.52
C LEU A 51 8.21 9.55 4.19
N ASP A 52 7.55 10.62 3.77
CA ASP A 52 8.13 11.95 3.60
C ASP A 52 8.44 12.59 4.97
N ASP A 53 9.59 13.27 5.10
CA ASP A 53 10.01 13.86 6.38
C ASP A 53 9.08 14.99 6.87
N GLY A 54 8.44 15.72 5.95
CA GLY A 54 7.48 16.76 6.24
C GLY A 54 6.20 16.17 6.83
N VAL A 55 5.74 15.04 6.29
CA VAL A 55 4.61 14.28 6.85
C VAL A 55 4.95 13.79 8.26
N LYS A 56 6.13 13.19 8.45
CA LYS A 56 6.58 12.76 9.79
C LYS A 56 6.62 13.92 10.78
N HIS A 57 7.10 15.09 10.36
CA HIS A 57 7.24 16.26 11.22
C HIS A 57 5.87 16.78 11.70
N HIS A 58 4.89 16.86 10.80
CA HIS A 58 3.55 17.35 11.13
C HIS A 58 2.65 16.27 11.78
N HIS A 59 3.00 15.00 11.64
CA HIS A 59 2.27 13.85 12.21
C HIS A 59 3.20 12.94 13.02
N PRO A 60 3.71 13.39 14.19
CA PRO A 60 4.72 12.67 14.95
C PRO A 60 4.24 11.30 15.48
N SER A 61 2.93 11.10 15.60
CA SER A 61 2.33 9.83 16.03
C SER A 61 2.13 8.83 14.89
N LEU A 62 2.39 9.19 13.63
CA LEU A 62 2.05 8.35 12.48
C LEU A 62 2.83 7.04 12.46
N ILE A 63 4.14 7.07 12.72
CA ILE A 63 4.96 5.85 12.76
C ILE A 63 4.48 4.91 13.88
N PRO A 64 4.31 5.38 15.14
CA PRO A 64 3.69 4.57 16.19
C PRO A 64 2.32 3.99 15.80
N GLN A 65 1.45 4.78 15.15
CA GLN A 65 0.14 4.32 14.69
C GLN A 65 0.24 3.21 13.64
N ILE A 66 1.17 3.32 12.68
CA ILE A 66 1.45 2.27 11.69
C ILE A 66 1.89 0.98 12.39
N GLU A 67 2.83 1.09 13.33
CA GLU A 67 3.36 -0.05 14.07
C GLU A 67 2.28 -0.74 14.90
N ASP A 68 1.48 0.02 15.64
CA ASP A 68 0.37 -0.48 16.46
C ASP A 68 -0.71 -1.14 15.60
N TYR A 69 -1.07 -0.53 14.46
CA TYR A 69 -2.01 -1.11 13.50
C TYR A 69 -1.51 -2.44 12.96
N CYS A 70 -0.27 -2.50 12.48
CA CYS A 70 0.32 -3.74 11.96
C CYS A 70 0.41 -4.82 13.05
N LYS A 71 0.70 -4.45 14.29
CA LYS A 71 0.77 -5.37 15.44
C LYS A 71 -0.59 -5.94 15.79
N ALA A 72 -1.65 -5.12 15.76
CA ALA A 72 -3.02 -5.57 15.96
C ALA A 72 -3.46 -6.56 14.86
N HIS A 73 -3.03 -6.32 13.62
CA HIS A 73 -3.38 -7.11 12.44
C HIS A 73 -2.27 -8.09 11.99
N ARG A 74 -1.44 -8.59 12.92
CA ARG A 74 -0.25 -9.41 12.63
C ARG A 74 -0.50 -10.72 11.87
N GLN A 75 -1.75 -11.17 11.82
CA GLN A 75 -2.15 -12.36 11.06
C GLN A 75 -2.21 -12.09 9.55
N THR A 76 -2.37 -10.83 9.15
CA THR A 76 -2.50 -10.40 7.76
C THR A 76 -1.32 -9.52 7.33
N ILE A 77 -0.77 -8.73 8.26
CA ILE A 77 0.26 -7.74 7.98
C ILE A 77 1.50 -8.04 8.81
N LYS A 78 2.67 -8.00 8.17
CA LYS A 78 3.98 -8.04 8.83
C LYS A 78 4.70 -6.72 8.58
N TYR A 79 4.76 -5.88 9.62
CA TYR A 79 5.60 -4.68 9.61
C TYR A 79 7.06 -5.06 9.43
N THR A 80 7.73 -4.43 8.45
CA THR A 80 9.16 -4.64 8.20
C THR A 80 9.96 -3.46 8.71
N ASP A 81 9.68 -2.26 8.21
CA ASP A 81 10.34 -1.02 8.62
C ASP A 81 9.55 0.20 8.10
N THR A 82 9.95 1.40 8.56
CA THR A 82 9.55 2.69 7.99
C THR A 82 10.78 3.46 7.54
N LEU A 83 10.91 3.66 6.23
CA LEU A 83 11.95 4.49 5.63
C LEU A 83 11.47 5.94 5.52
N VAL A 84 12.16 6.85 6.21
CA VAL A 84 11.88 8.29 6.12
C VAL A 84 12.81 8.92 5.08
N LEU A 85 12.25 9.59 4.08
CA LEU A 85 12.97 10.26 3.01
C LEU A 85 12.87 11.79 3.16
N PRO A 86 13.93 12.54 2.83
CA PRO A 86 13.87 13.99 2.81
C PRO A 86 12.86 14.48 1.77
N GLY A 87 11.98 15.40 2.17
CA GLY A 87 10.98 16.04 1.32
C GLY A 87 11.45 17.29 0.60
#